data_AF-A0A453DVV9-F1
#
_entry.id   AF-A0A453DVV9-F1
#
_cell.length_a   1.000
_cell.length_b   1.000
_cell.length_c   1.000
_cell.angle_alpha   90.00
_cell.angle_beta   90.00
_cell.angle_gamma   90.00
#
_symmetry.space_group_name_H-M   'P 1'
#
loop_
_entity.id
_entity.type
_entity.pdbx_description
1 polymer ?
#
loop_
_entity_poly.entity_id
_entity_poly.type
_entity_poly.pdbx_seq_one_letter_code
_entity_poly.pdbx_strand_id
1 'polypeptide(L)' 'MNRPIKRYPTVIDDGGRLPLLSHAESTQSLPIKWQSPVHGRVKLNVDGSYYEASGEAGAGMVLRDGNGAIIFSACRSLVN' A
#
# COMPACT_ATOMS: atom_id res chain seq x y z
N MET A 1 -27.45 0.13 1.41
CA MET A 1 -26.63 1.36 1.22
C MET A 1 -25.72 1.15 0.02
N ASN A 2 -25.96 1.83 -1.09
CA ASN A 2 -25.12 1.78 -2.30
C ASN A 2 -23.83 2.57 -2.07
N ARG A 3 -22.66 1.93 -2.15
CA ARG A 3 -21.39 2.65 -2.33
C ARG A 3 -21.20 2.93 -3.82
N PRO A 4 -20.80 4.14 -4.24
CA PRO A 4 -20.56 4.41 -5.64
C PRO A 4 -19.36 3.57 -6.13
N ILE A 5 -19.53 2.90 -7.26
CA ILE A 5 -18.46 2.21 -7.97
C ILE A 5 -17.51 3.30 -8.49
N LYS A 6 -16.27 3.34 -7.99
CA LYS A 6 -15.24 4.26 -8.48
C LYS A 6 -14.81 3.79 -9.86
N ARG A 7 -15.53 4.22 -10.90
CA ARG A 7 -15.12 4.02 -12.30
C ARG A 7 -13.96 4.97 -12.57
N TYR A 8 -12.76 4.42 -12.69
CA TYR A 8 -11.66 5.16 -13.27
C TYR A 8 -12.02 5.44 -14.74
N PRO A 9 -11.80 6.66 -15.25
CA PRO A 9 -12.03 6.94 -16.65
C PRO A 9 -11.05 6.10 -17.45
N THR A 10 -11.56 5.03 -18.08
CA THR A 10 -10.83 4.25 -19.06
C THR A 10 -10.82 5.03 -20.37
N VAL A 11 -10.17 6.20 -20.39
CA VAL A 11 -9.80 6.84 -21.64
C VAL A 11 -8.54 6.11 -22.10
N ILE A 12 -8.76 5.07 -22.88
CA ILE A 12 -7.73 4.39 -23.65
C ILE A 12 -7.45 5.32 -24.82
N ASP A 13 -6.18 5.68 -25.05
CA ASP A 13 -5.83 6.37 -26.29
C ASP A 13 -6.19 5.49 -27.51
N ASP A 14 -6.27 6.08 -28.70
CA ASP A 14 -6.60 5.34 -29.94
C ASP A 14 -5.59 4.19 -30.25
N GLY A 15 -4.51 4.07 -29.46
CA GLY A 15 -3.47 3.04 -29.53
C GLY A 15 -3.53 1.96 -28.44
N GLY A 16 -4.57 1.93 -27.59
CA GLY A 16 -4.72 0.85 -26.61
C GLY A 16 -3.89 0.99 -25.34
N ARG A 17 -3.18 2.11 -25.13
CA ARG A 17 -2.23 2.26 -24.01
C ARG A 17 -2.86 3.07 -22.86
N LEU A 18 -2.65 2.59 -21.63
CA LEU A 18 -2.99 3.38 -20.45
C LEU A 18 -2.06 4.61 -20.41
N PRO A 19 -2.58 5.83 -20.24
CA PRO A 19 -1.72 7.00 -20.09
C PRO A 19 -0.85 6.80 -18.86
N LEU A 20 0.46 6.87 -19.06
CA LEU A 20 1.47 6.80 -18.03
C LEU A 20 1.30 8.05 -17.17
N LEU A 21 0.56 7.93 -16.06
CA LEU A 21 0.26 9.02 -15.16
C LEU A 21 1.59 9.66 -14.71
N SER A 22 1.91 10.82 -15.28
CA SER A 22 3.05 11.61 -14.82
C SER A 22 2.76 12.04 -13.38
N HIS A 23 3.76 11.96 -12.50
CA HIS A 23 3.65 12.34 -11.09
C HIS A 23 3.23 13.80 -10.85
N ALA A 24 3.07 14.61 -11.91
CA ALA A 24 2.82 16.05 -11.84
C ALA A 24 1.33 16.44 -11.91
N GLU A 25 0.42 15.55 -12.30
CA GLU A 25 -1.03 15.83 -12.25
C GLU A 25 -1.68 15.20 -11.01
N SER A 26 -1.19 15.63 -9.85
CA SER A 26 -1.84 15.38 -8.56
C SER A 26 -3.16 16.15 -8.51
N THR A 27 -4.24 15.53 -9.03
CA THR A 27 -5.58 15.79 -8.49
C THR A 27 -5.45 15.63 -6.99
N GLN A 28 -5.68 16.69 -6.20
CA GLN A 28 -5.48 16.71 -4.74
C GLN A 28 -6.15 15.49 -4.09
N SER A 29 -5.41 14.40 -3.99
CA SER A 29 -5.88 13.17 -3.40
C SER A 29 -5.85 13.43 -1.90
N LEU A 30 -7.02 13.40 -1.27
CA LEU A 30 -7.08 13.50 0.18
C LEU A 30 -6.09 12.50 0.75
N PRO A 31 -5.20 12.90 1.67
CA PRO A 31 -4.18 12.01 2.20
C PRO A 31 -4.86 10.74 2.70
N ILE A 32 -4.45 9.59 2.18
CA ILE A 32 -4.99 8.29 2.60
C ILE A 32 -4.55 8.07 4.04
N LYS A 33 -5.43 8.40 4.97
CA LYS A 33 -5.21 8.15 6.38
C LYS A 33 -5.38 6.67 6.66
N TRP A 34 -4.55 6.16 7.56
CA TRP A 34 -4.74 4.82 8.10
C TRP A 34 -6.14 4.69 8.70
N GLN A 35 -6.83 3.61 8.37
CA GLN A 35 -8.15 3.27 8.92
C GLN A 35 -8.05 1.95 9.68
N SER A 36 -8.75 1.80 10.80
CA SER A 36 -8.84 0.51 11.49
C SER A 36 -9.42 -0.58 10.56
N PRO A 37 -9.02 -1.85 10.71
CA PRO A 37 -9.66 -2.94 9.99
C PRO A 37 -11.13 -3.09 10.43
N VAL A 38 -11.94 -3.71 9.57
CA VAL A 38 -13.31 -4.09 9.90
C VAL A 38 -13.31 -5.07 11.09
N HIS A 39 -14.34 -5.04 11.92
CA HIS A 39 -14.51 -5.97 13.05
C HIS A 39 -14.29 -7.44 12.63
N GLY A 40 -13.60 -8.21 13.47
CA GLY A 40 -13.22 -9.59 13.18
C GLY A 40 -12.06 -9.76 12.19
N ARG A 41 -11.40 -8.66 11.79
CA ARG A 41 -10.19 -8.68 10.96
C ARG A 41 -9.02 -8.04 11.68
N VAL A 42 -7.84 -8.42 11.23
CA VAL A 42 -6.56 -7.82 11.60
C VAL A 42 -5.97 -7.12 10.39
N LYS A 43 -5.09 -6.16 10.60
CA LYS A 43 -4.37 -5.44 9.55
C LYS A 43 -2.89 -5.78 9.60
N LEU A 44 -2.38 -6.33 8.50
CA LEU A 44 -0.95 -6.55 8.31
C LEU A 44 -0.33 -5.36 7.55
N ASN A 45 0.59 -4.65 8.18
CA ASN A 45 1.45 -3.66 7.55
C ASN A 45 2.80 -4.32 7.27
N VAL A 46 3.33 -4.18 6.05
CA VAL A 46 4.62 -4.74 5.62
C VAL A 46 5.45 -3.61 5.03
N ASP A 47 6.76 -3.64 5.26
CA ASP A 47 7.73 -2.75 4.65
C ASP A 47 9.05 -3.49 4.36
N GLY A 48 9.86 -2.94 3.47
CA GLY A 48 11.16 -3.48 3.09
C GLY A 48 12.25 -2.42 3.08
N SER A 49 13.48 -2.84 3.36
CA SER A 49 14.67 -2.00 3.28
C SER A 49 15.71 -2.64 2.37
N TYR A 50 16.49 -1.78 1.70
CA TYR A 50 17.63 -2.19 0.90
C TYR A 50 18.76 -1.18 1.09
N TYR A 51 19.98 -1.68 1.29
CA TYR A 51 21.16 -0.86 1.47
C TYR A 51 22.19 -1.15 0.38
N GLU A 52 22.21 -0.30 -0.64
CA GLU A 52 22.98 -0.49 -1.87
C GLU A 52 24.48 -0.73 -1.64
N ALA A 53 25.11 -0.01 -0.70
CA ALA A 53 26.55 -0.10 -0.49
C ALA A 53 27.03 -1.47 0.00
N SER A 54 26.15 -2.23 0.65
CA SER A 54 26.45 -3.59 1.17
C SER A 54 25.69 -4.69 0.43
N GLY A 55 24.67 -4.33 -0.35
CA GLY A 55 23.72 -5.28 -0.95
C GLY A 55 22.75 -5.92 0.06
N GLU A 56 22.75 -5.50 1.32
CA GLU A 56 21.86 -6.05 2.34
C GLU A 56 20.40 -5.64 2.12
N ALA A 57 19.50 -6.58 2.39
CA ALA A 57 18.06 -6.34 2.34
C ALA A 57 17.36 -6.83 3.61
N GLY A 58 16.26 -6.17 3.95
CA GLY A 58 15.41 -6.51 5.08
C GLY A 58 13.94 -6.45 4.72
N ALA A 59 13.15 -7.27 5.40
CA ALA A 59 11.69 -7.18 5.38
C ALA A 59 11.16 -7.11 6.81
N GLY A 60 10.11 -6.32 7.01
CA GLY A 60 9.46 -6.13 8.30
C GLY A 60 7.94 -6.16 8.17
N MET A 61 7.26 -6.62 9.22
CA MET A 61 5.81 -6.61 9.29
C MET A 61 5.28 -6.37 10.70
N VAL A 62 4.10 -5.76 10.76
CA VAL A 62 3.33 -5.52 11.98
C VAL A 62 1.87 -5.91 11.74
N LEU A 63 1.35 -6.83 12.55
CA LEU A 63 -0.05 -7.21 12.58
C LEU A 63 -0.77 -6.44 13.70
N ARG A 64 -1.87 -5.78 13.35
CA ARG A 64 -2.67 -4.96 14.27
C ARG A 64 -4.10 -5.46 14.38
N ASP A 65 -4.68 -5.37 15.57
CA ASP A 65 -6.11 -5.64 15.78
C ASP A 65 -7.01 -4.45 15.35
N GLY A 66 -8.32 -4.56 15.62
CA GLY A 66 -9.31 -3.52 15.33
C GLY A 66 -9.11 -2.20 16.08
N ASN A 67 -8.42 -2.23 17.21
CA ASN A 67 -8.08 -1.04 18.02
C ASN A 67 -6.73 -0.43 17.60
N GLY A 68 -6.04 -1.05 16.64
CA GLY A 68 -4.72 -0.64 16.18
C GLY A 68 -3.57 -1.17 17.06
N ALA A 69 -3.86 -1.97 18.08
CA ALA A 69 -2.86 -2.58 18.95
C ALA A 69 -2.05 -3.62 18.17
N ILE A 70 -0.74 -3.67 18.40
CA ILE A 70 0.14 -4.65 17.77
C ILE A 70 -0.05 -5.98 18.47
N ILE A 71 -0.46 -6.99 17.71
CA ILE A 71 -0.67 -8.36 18.21
C ILE A 71 0.39 -9.34 17.71
N PHE A 72 1.14 -8.96 16.68
CA PHE A 72 2.29 -9.71 16.18
C PHE A 72 3.22 -8.78 15.38
N SER A 73 4.53 -9.05 15.41
CA SER A 73 5.51 -8.38 14.55
C SER A 73 6.64 -9.33 14.21
N ALA A 74 7.20 -9.18 13.02
CA ALA A 74 8.38 -9.93 12.60
C ALA A 74 9.28 -9.06 11.73
N CYS A 75 10.57 -9.32 11.77
CA CYS A 75 11.55 -8.78 10.84
C CYS A 75 12.52 -9.88 10.41
N ARG A 76 13.07 -9.74 9.21
CA ARG A 76 14.00 -10.71 8.64
C ARG A 76 15.01 -10.01 7.76
N SER A 77 16.29 -10.29 8.00
CA SER A 77 17.35 -10.05 7.02
C SER A 77 17.21 -11.06 5.89
N LEU A 78 17.18 -10.55 4.66
CA LEU A 78 17.09 -11.34 3.44
C LEU A 78 18.52 -11.59 2.97
N VAL A 79 18.94 -12.84 3.06
CA VAL A 79 20.22 -13.32 2.53
C VAL A 79 19.97 -13.97 1.18
N ASN A 80 20.88 -13.73 0.24
CA ASN A 80 20.88 -14.39 -1.08
C ASN A 80 21.46 -15.80 -0.98
#